data_AF-A0A2E4X6Z0-F1
#
_entry.id   AF-A0A2E4X6Z0-F1
#
_cell.length_a   1.000
_cell.length_b   1.000
_cell.length_c   1.000
_cell.angle_alpha   90.00
_cell.angle_beta   90.00
_cell.angle_gamma   90.00
#
_symmetry.space_group_name_H-M   'P 1'
#
loop_
_entity.id
_entity.type
_entity.pdbx_description
1 polymer ?
#
loop_
_entity_poly.entity_id
_entity_poly.type
_entity_poly.pdbx_seq_one_letter_code
_entity_poly.pdbx_strand_id
1 'polypeptide(L)' 'MKNFLLILSMLILTTKSFACDHFDFKNEKNIQNLMGKKSKFYDAYRQGKCVLENALEPLSAEQKKIIANLIAKTYTDK' A
#
# COMPACT_ATOMS: atom_id res chain seq x y z
N MET A 1 -4.37 -15.10 -36.61
CA MET A 1 -3.27 -15.07 -35.62
C MET A 1 -2.96 -13.68 -35.05
N LYS A 2 -3.46 -12.56 -35.63
CA LYS A 2 -3.21 -11.20 -35.14
C LYS A 2 -3.97 -10.86 -33.83
N ASN A 3 -5.17 -11.40 -33.62
CA ASN A 3 -5.97 -11.12 -32.42
C ASN A 3 -5.45 -11.83 -31.14
N PHE A 4 -4.72 -12.95 -31.28
CA PHE A 4 -4.17 -13.67 -30.15
C PHE A 4 -3.01 -12.91 -29.48
N LEU A 5 -2.20 -12.22 -30.29
CA LEU A 5 -1.11 -11.35 -29.81
C LEU A 5 -1.63 -10.12 -29.03
N LEU A 6 -2.79 -9.58 -29.44
CA LEU A 6 -3.45 -8.48 -28.72
C LEU A 6 -3.97 -8.90 -27.35
N ILE A 7 -4.57 -10.10 -27.24
CA ILE A 7 -5.08 -10.64 -25.98
C ILE A 7 -3.92 -10.96 -25.02
N LEU A 8 -2.82 -11.53 -25.54
CA LEU A 8 -1.62 -11.82 -24.76
C LEU A 8 -0.93 -10.53 -24.25
N SER A 9 -0.93 -9.47 -25.07
CA SER A 9 -0.40 -8.15 -24.67
C SER A 9 -1.19 -7.48 -23.56
N MET A 10 -2.52 -7.64 -23.51
CA MET A 10 -3.36 -7.09 -22.43
C MET A 10 -3.15 -7.84 -21.11
N LEU A 11 -2.87 -9.14 -21.14
CA LEU A 11 -2.70 -9.98 -19.95
C LEU A 11 -1.41 -9.68 -19.16
N ILE A 12 -0.37 -9.18 -19.82
CA ILE A 12 0.93 -8.90 -19.18
C ILE A 12 0.86 -7.60 -18.36
N LEU A 13 -0.02 -6.66 -18.72
CA LEU A 13 -0.17 -5.36 -18.05
C LEU A 13 -0.91 -5.45 -16.70
N THR A 14 -1.64 -6.53 -16.44
CA THR A 14 -2.43 -6.70 -15.19
C THR A 14 -1.61 -7.26 -14.02
N THR A 15 -0.33 -7.59 -14.23
CA THR A 15 0.51 -8.26 -13.21
C THR A 15 1.12 -7.31 -12.19
N LYS A 16 0.99 -5.98 -12.36
CA LYS A 16 1.54 -4.99 -11.41
C LYS A 16 0.61 -4.60 -10.26
N SER A 17 -0.56 -5.22 -10.16
CA SER A 17 -1.63 -4.77 -9.25
C SER A 17 -1.64 -5.43 -7.87
N PHE A 18 -0.74 -6.37 -7.56
CA PHE A 18 -0.84 -7.17 -6.34
C PHE A 18 0.45 -7.15 -5.52
N ALA A 19 0.73 -6.03 -4.86
CA ALA A 19 1.83 -5.95 -3.89
C ALA A 19 1.37 -5.97 -2.41
N CYS A 20 0.06 -5.99 -2.14
CA CYS A 20 -0.46 -5.71 -0.79
C CYS A 20 -1.29 -6.82 -0.13
N ASP A 21 -1.53 -7.93 -0.84
CA ASP A 21 -2.28 -9.05 -0.27
C ASP A 21 -1.47 -9.98 0.63
N HIS A 22 -0.14 -9.81 0.64
CA HIS A 22 0.76 -10.63 1.47
C HIS A 22 1.23 -9.95 2.77
N PHE A 23 0.83 -8.70 3.04
CA PHE A 23 1.16 -8.07 4.31
C PHE A 23 0.35 -8.71 5.45
N ASP A 24 1.04 -9.37 6.38
CA ASP A 24 0.41 -10.03 7.52
C ASP A 24 -0.02 -8.98 8.56
N PHE A 25 -1.28 -8.54 8.44
CA PHE A 25 -1.93 -7.63 9.36
C PHE A 25 -2.32 -8.30 10.70
N LYS A 26 -1.82 -9.49 11.04
CA LYS A 26 -2.16 -10.20 12.30
C LYS A 26 -1.96 -9.37 13.57
N ASN A 27 -0.98 -8.47 13.59
CA ASN A 27 -0.74 -7.57 14.74
C ASN A 27 -1.65 -6.33 14.76
N GLU A 28 -2.53 -6.16 13.76
CA GLU A 28 -3.38 -4.97 13.61
C GLU A 28 -4.82 -5.14 14.09
N LYS A 29 -5.13 -6.21 14.85
CA LYS A 29 -6.48 -6.41 15.44
C LYS A 29 -6.99 -5.15 16.15
N ASN A 30 -6.10 -4.42 16.83
CA ASN A 30 -6.42 -3.15 17.49
C ASN A 30 -6.66 -2.00 16.49
N ILE A 31 -5.90 -1.93 15.40
CA ILE A 31 -6.07 -0.89 14.36
C ILE A 31 -7.37 -1.12 13.58
N GLN A 32 -7.71 -2.36 13.25
CA GLN A 32 -8.98 -2.71 12.60
C GLN A 32 -10.20 -2.32 13.43
N ASN A 33 -10.14 -2.53 14.75
CA ASN A 33 -11.21 -2.13 15.66
C ASN A 33 -11.32 -0.60 15.79
N LEU A 34 -10.18 0.12 15.79
CA LEU A 34 -10.15 1.57 15.89
C LEU A 34 -10.69 2.27 14.62
N MET A 35 -10.37 1.73 13.44
CA MET A 35 -10.70 2.34 12.15
C MET A 35 -12.05 1.91 11.57
N GLY A 36 -12.69 0.91 12.17
CA GLY A 36 -13.87 0.24 11.64
C GLY A 36 -13.52 -0.72 10.52
N LYS A 37 -13.74 -2.03 10.75
CA LYS A 37 -13.48 -3.07 9.74
C LYS A 37 -14.31 -2.81 8.48
N LYS A 38 -13.67 -2.84 7.29
CA LYS A 38 -14.27 -2.54 5.97
C LYS A 38 -14.72 -1.07 5.78
N SER A 39 -14.19 -0.13 6.57
CA SER A 39 -14.41 1.29 6.29
C SER A 39 -13.53 1.76 5.13
N LYS A 40 -13.97 2.80 4.41
CA LYS A 40 -13.13 3.46 3.39
C LYS A 40 -11.81 3.95 3.97
N PHE A 41 -11.82 4.36 5.23
CA PHE A 41 -10.62 4.80 5.94
C PHE A 41 -9.65 3.64 6.18
N TYR A 42 -10.15 2.49 6.61
CA TYR A 42 -9.34 1.28 6.79
C TYR A 42 -8.74 0.79 5.45
N ASP A 43 -9.53 0.79 4.38
CA ASP A 43 -9.05 0.38 3.05
C ASP A 43 -7.97 1.33 2.53
N ALA A 44 -8.17 2.65 2.68
CA ALA A 44 -7.19 3.66 2.32
C ALA A 44 -5.89 3.55 3.17
N TYR A 45 -6.02 3.28 4.47
CA TYR A 45 -4.88 3.02 5.34
C TYR A 45 -4.09 1.80 4.88
N ARG A 46 -4.77 0.68 4.63
CA ARG A 46 -4.13 -0.58 4.18
C ARG A 46 -3.37 -0.38 2.88
N GLN A 47 -3.99 0.27 1.90
CA GLN A 47 -3.38 0.56 0.62
C GLN A 47 -2.20 1.53 0.75
N GLY A 48 -2.37 2.63 1.49
CA GLY A 48 -1.33 3.64 1.70
C GLY A 48 -0.11 3.07 2.41
N LYS A 49 -0.33 2.29 3.49
CA LYS A 49 0.74 1.62 4.23
C LYS A 49 1.56 0.71 3.32
N CYS A 50 0.91 -0.13 2.53
CA CYS A 50 1.61 -1.04 1.65
C CYS A 50 2.47 -0.32 0.59
N VAL A 51 1.92 0.68 -0.09
CA VAL A 51 2.68 1.47 -1.08
C VAL A 51 3.88 2.15 -0.43
N LEU A 52 3.68 2.70 0.76
CA LEU A 52 4.74 3.35 1.52
C LEU A 52 5.82 2.35 1.97
N GLU A 53 5.44 1.20 2.52
CA GLU A 53 6.41 0.18 2.96
C GLU A 53 7.26 -0.36 1.81
N ASN A 54 6.67 -0.60 0.65
CA ASN A 54 7.39 -1.01 -0.56
C ASN A 54 8.34 0.09 -1.06
N ALA A 55 7.89 1.34 -1.09
CA ALA A 55 8.72 2.46 -1.54
C ALA A 55 9.92 2.71 -0.61
N LEU A 56 9.77 2.39 0.68
CA LEU A 56 10.80 2.59 1.69
C LEU A 56 11.62 1.34 1.99
N GLU A 57 11.33 0.19 1.39
CA GLU A 57 12.02 -1.09 1.63
C GLU A 57 13.55 -0.96 1.79
N PRO A 58 14.29 -0.28 0.88
CA PRO A 58 15.75 -0.22 0.93
C PRO A 58 16.32 0.66 2.05
N LEU A 59 15.47 1.40 2.79
CA LEU A 59 15.89 2.36 3.81
C LEU A 59 15.97 1.73 5.20
N SER A 60 16.80 2.33 6.06
CA SER A 60 16.88 1.95 7.47
C SER A 60 15.58 2.31 8.22
N ALA A 61 15.35 1.67 9.37
CA ALA A 61 14.19 1.96 10.21
C ALA A 61 14.14 3.44 10.64
N GLU A 62 15.30 4.06 10.87
CA GLU A 62 15.41 5.47 11.24
C GLU A 62 14.99 6.38 10.07
N GLN A 63 15.50 6.11 8.87
CA GLN A 63 15.12 6.84 7.65
C GLN A 63 13.62 6.72 7.35
N LYS A 64 13.06 5.50 7.50
CA LYS A 64 11.62 5.24 7.39
C LYS A 64 10.81 6.13 8.34
N LYS A 65 11.25 6.23 9.61
CA LYS A 65 10.60 7.07 10.62
C LYS A 65 10.67 8.56 10.29
N ILE A 66 11.83 9.04 9.82
CA ILE A 66 11.99 10.44 9.39
C ILE A 66 11.01 10.78 8.27
N ILE A 67 10.93 9.94 7.24
CA ILE A 67 10.03 10.17 6.11
C ILE A 67 8.56 10.14 6.54
N ALA A 68 8.15 9.16 7.36
CA ALA A 68 6.80 9.09 7.89
C ALA A 68 6.39 10.36 8.67
N ASN A 69 7.30 10.89 9.50
CA ASN A 69 7.07 12.14 10.23
C ASN A 69 6.94 13.36 9.31
N LEU A 70 7.76 13.44 8.25
CA LEU A 70 7.67 14.52 7.27
C LEU A 70 6.32 14.49 6.55
N ILE A 71 5.86 13.32 6.12
CA ILE A 71 4.54 13.16 5.49
C ILE A 71 3.43 13.59 6.46
N ALA A 72 3.48 13.14 7.72
CA ALA A 72 2.47 13.49 8.72
C ALA A 72 2.35 15.01 8.92
N LYS A 73 3.49 15.72 9.00
CA LYS A 73 3.52 17.20 9.15
C LYS A 73 2.77 17.93 8.03
N THR A 74 2.78 17.42 6.80
CA THR A 74 2.08 18.05 5.66
C THR A 74 0.55 18.16 5.84
N TYR A 75 -0.02 17.39 6.76
CA TYR A 75 -1.45 17.41 7.08
C TYR A 75 -1.78 18.21 8.35
N THR A 76 -0.78 18.47 9.20
CA THR A 76 -0.94 19.24 10.45
C THR A 76 -0.64 20.72 10.27
N ASP A 77 0.23 21.07 9.32
CA ASP A 77 0.62 22.45 9.02
C ASP A 77 -0.35 23.15 8.03
N LYS A 78 -1.59 22.63 7.93
CA LYS A 78 -2.67 23.18 7.10
C LYS A 78 -3.69 23.98 7.90
#